data_AF-A0A2T2WM65-F1
#
_entry.id   AF-A0A2T2WM65-F1
#
_cell.length_a   1.000
_cell.length_b   1.000
_cell.length_c   1.000
_cell.angle_alpha   90.00
_cell.angle_beta   90.00
_cell.angle_gamma   90.00
#
_symmetry.space_group_name_H-M   'P 1'
#
loop_
_entity.id
_entity.type
_entity.pdbx_description
1 polymer ?
#
loop_
_entity_poly.entity_id
_entity_poly.type
_entity_poly.pdbx_seq_one_letter_code
_entity_poly.pdbx_strand_id
1 'polypeptide(L)'
;MTSFIVLAMAVVALTALQIRRMAAEQVYRPTTIWVRVVLLLLFGILVLLVDMGSVIALAGIAAGLVAGLALGGWSLSRTRVFRDADPGRYQTNPYVGAVIIMLFAIRLLYGATEARARLGNPAGPVDPLSTSWVAALLYFLFVTYWTVYYIGVIRTFQKPGHR
;
A
#
# COMPACT_ATOMS: atom_id res chain seq x y z
N MET A 1 -13.78 -21.54 11.99
CA MET A 1 -12.33 -21.82 11.83
C MET A 1 -11.93 -22.06 10.37
N THR A 2 -12.71 -22.83 9.60
CA THR A 2 -12.44 -23.09 8.16
C THR A 2 -12.32 -21.82 7.30
N SER A 3 -13.19 -20.82 7.48
CA SER A 3 -13.11 -19.56 6.72
C SER A 3 -11.83 -18.75 6.97
N PHE A 4 -11.25 -18.83 8.17
CA PHE A 4 -10.02 -18.12 8.52
C PHE A 4 -8.80 -18.75 7.85
N ILE A 5 -8.73 -20.08 7.82
CA ILE A 5 -7.66 -20.82 7.14
C ILE A 5 -7.71 -20.54 5.64
N VAL A 6 -8.90 -20.54 5.03
CA VAL A 6 -9.08 -20.21 3.61
C VAL A 6 -8.61 -18.78 3.30
N LEU A 7 -8.95 -17.81 4.15
CA LEU A 7 -8.52 -16.43 4.00
C LEU A 7 -7.00 -16.26 4.18
N ALA A 8 -6.41 -16.91 5.18
CA ALA A 8 -4.96 -16.90 5.39
C ALA A 8 -4.22 -17.51 4.20
N MET A 9 -4.70 -18.65 3.68
CA MET A 9 -4.15 -19.25 2.46
C MET A 9 -4.31 -18.33 1.25
N ALA A 10 -5.45 -17.63 1.12
CA ALA A 10 -5.66 -16.68 0.06
C ALA A 10 -4.67 -15.50 0.13
N VAL A 11 -4.41 -14.94 1.31
CA VAL A 11 -3.39 -13.87 1.48
C VAL A 11 -2.00 -14.37 1.07
N VAL A 12 -1.60 -15.54 1.54
CA VAL A 12 -0.29 -16.12 1.21
C VAL A 12 -0.19 -16.36 -0.29
N ALA A 13 -1.21 -16.95 -0.91
CA ALA A 13 -1.26 -17.21 -2.34
C ALA A 13 -1.21 -15.90 -3.15
N LEU A 14 -2.01 -14.90 -2.80
CA LEU A 14 -2.01 -13.60 -3.47
C LEU A 14 -0.66 -12.90 -3.34
N THR A 15 -0.03 -12.96 -2.17
CA THR A 15 1.30 -12.39 -1.93
C THR A 15 2.35 -13.08 -2.79
N ALA A 16 2.35 -14.41 -2.84
CA ALA A 16 3.27 -15.19 -3.67
C ALA A 16 3.10 -14.90 -5.17
N LEU A 17 1.85 -14.84 -5.65
CA LEU A 17 1.55 -14.45 -7.02
C LEU A 17 2.01 -13.02 -7.32
N GLN A 18 1.85 -12.11 -6.36
CA GLN A 18 2.25 -10.73 -6.51
C GLN A 18 3.77 -10.58 -6.56
N ILE A 19 4.53 -11.31 -5.73
CA ILE A 19 6.00 -11.36 -5.81
C ILE A 19 6.45 -11.73 -7.23
N ARG A 20 5.84 -12.78 -7.81
CA ARG A 20 6.14 -13.21 -9.18
C ARG A 20 5.83 -12.12 -10.20
N ARG A 21 4.70 -11.42 -10.05
CA ARG A 21 4.29 -10.31 -10.94
C ARG A 21 5.18 -9.07 -10.81
N MET A 22 5.66 -8.76 -9.60
CA MET A 22 6.55 -7.62 -9.34
C MET A 22 7.99 -7.88 -9.79
N ALA A 23 8.42 -9.14 -9.78
CA ALA A 23 9.73 -9.55 -10.28
C ALA A 23 9.83 -9.44 -11.80
N ALA A 24 8.71 -9.48 -12.52
CA ALA A 24 8.68 -9.29 -13.96
C ALA A 24 8.94 -7.82 -14.34
N GLU A 25 9.54 -7.61 -15.51
CA GLU A 25 9.68 -6.28 -16.10
C GLU A 25 8.32 -5.64 -16.35
N GLN A 26 8.18 -4.38 -15.93
CA GLN A 26 6.95 -3.61 -16.10
C GLN A 26 7.17 -2.52 -17.14
N VAL A 27 6.23 -2.43 -18.08
CA VAL A 27 6.21 -1.34 -19.06
C VAL A 27 5.82 -0.04 -18.37
N TYR A 28 6.63 0.99 -18.57
CA TYR A 28 6.34 2.33 -18.08
C TYR A 28 5.17 2.94 -18.86
N ARG A 29 4.07 3.20 -18.14
CA ARG A 29 2.88 3.88 -18.67
C ARG A 29 2.57 5.09 -17.77
N PRO A 30 3.03 6.31 -18.14
CA PRO A 30 2.99 7.47 -17.25
C PRO A 30 1.57 7.81 -16.79
N THR A 31 0.61 7.78 -17.71
CA THR A 31 -0.81 8.07 -17.43
C THR A 31 -1.39 7.09 -16.41
N THR A 32 -1.17 5.80 -16.58
CA THR A 32 -1.63 4.76 -15.65
C THR A 32 -1.02 4.94 -14.26
N ILE A 33 0.26 5.30 -14.17
CA ILE A 33 0.93 5.52 -12.88
C ILE A 33 0.36 6.75 -12.18
N TRP A 34 0.12 7.85 -12.90
CA TRP A 34 -0.51 9.05 -12.34
C TRP A 34 -1.91 8.80 -11.81
N VAL A 35 -2.75 8.06 -12.55
CA VAL A 35 -4.10 7.69 -12.09
C VAL A 35 -4.01 6.92 -10.77
N ARG A 36 -3.07 5.98 -10.62
CA ARG A 36 -2.86 5.25 -9.35
C ARG A 36 -2.46 6.17 -8.21
N VAL A 37 -1.57 7.13 -8.45
CA VAL A 37 -1.16 8.13 -7.45
C VAL A 37 -2.37 8.96 -6.99
N VAL A 38 -3.17 9.46 -7.93
CA VAL A 38 -4.37 10.25 -7.61
C VAL A 38 -5.37 9.42 -6.79
N LEU A 39 -5.65 8.18 -7.20
CA LEU A 39 -6.55 7.29 -6.45
C LEU A 39 -6.05 7.00 -5.04
N LEU A 40 -4.74 6.79 -4.86
CA LEU A 40 -4.14 6.55 -3.54
C LEU A 40 -4.22 7.78 -2.63
N LEU A 41 -3.98 8.98 -3.19
CA LEU A 41 -4.11 10.23 -2.45
C LEU A 41 -5.57 10.49 -2.05
N LEU A 42 -6.52 10.29 -2.97
CA LEU A 42 -7.95 10.42 -2.67
C LEU A 42 -8.36 9.42 -1.58
N PHE A 43 -7.93 8.16 -1.67
CA PHE A 43 -8.17 7.16 -0.65
C PHE A 43 -7.55 7.56 0.70
N GLY A 44 -6.31 8.05 0.72
CA GLY A 44 -5.64 8.53 1.92
C GLY A 44 -6.37 9.71 2.58
N ILE A 45 -6.88 10.66 1.79
CA ILE A 45 -7.67 11.80 2.28
C ILE A 45 -9.00 11.30 2.88
N LEU A 46 -9.69 10.38 2.20
CA LEU A 46 -10.94 9.81 2.73
C LEU A 46 -10.72 9.10 4.07
N VAL A 47 -9.66 8.30 4.19
CA VAL A 47 -9.31 7.64 5.46
C VAL A 47 -8.94 8.68 6.51
N LEU A 48 -8.16 9.70 6.16
CA LEU A 48 -7.79 10.78 7.09
C LEU A 48 -9.02 11.44 7.69
N LEU A 49 -10.01 11.81 6.86
CA LEU A 49 -11.23 12.49 7.29
C LEU A 49 -12.08 11.64 8.24
N VAL A 50 -12.04 10.31 8.12
CA VAL A 50 -12.74 9.39 9.03
C VAL A 50 -12.00 9.23 10.36
N ASP A 51 -10.67 9.34 10.36
CA ASP A 51 -9.80 8.93 11.47
C ASP A 51 -9.30 10.09 12.36
N MET A 52 -9.71 11.34 12.10
CA MET A 52 -9.20 12.53 12.84
C MET A 52 -9.64 12.61 14.32
N GLY A 53 -10.51 11.71 14.79
CA GLY A 53 -11.14 11.80 16.12
C GLY A 53 -10.25 11.42 17.32
N SER A 54 -9.09 10.79 17.10
CA SER A 54 -8.27 10.21 18.17
C SER A 54 -6.80 10.61 18.09
N VAL A 55 -6.25 11.11 19.19
CA VAL A 55 -4.82 11.47 19.31
C VAL A 55 -3.91 10.24 19.07
N ILE A 56 -4.36 9.07 19.52
CA ILE A 56 -3.64 7.81 19.33
C ILE A 56 -3.63 7.42 17.84
N ALA A 57 -4.73 7.65 17.12
CA ALA A 57 -4.78 7.45 15.67
C ALA A 57 -3.79 8.38 14.95
N LEU A 58 -3.71 9.67 15.33
CA LEU A 58 -2.76 10.63 14.75
C LEU A 58 -1.29 10.16 14.86
N ALA A 59 -0.91 9.56 15.99
CA ALA A 59 0.43 8.97 16.14
C ALA A 59 0.66 7.81 15.16
N GLY A 60 -0.35 6.95 14.97
CA GLY A 60 -0.34 5.91 13.95
C GLY A 60 -0.20 6.47 12.53
N ILE A 61 -0.96 7.51 12.18
CA ILE A 61 -0.89 8.21 10.89
C ILE A 61 0.52 8.75 10.65
N ALA A 62 1.09 9.47 11.62
CA ALA A 62 2.43 10.02 11.53
C ALA A 62 3.49 8.93 11.36
N ALA A 63 3.40 7.84 12.14
CA ALA A 63 4.30 6.70 12.01
C ALA A 63 4.19 6.03 10.63
N GLY A 64 2.96 5.85 10.13
CA GLY A 64 2.70 5.29 8.80
C GLY A 64 3.26 6.15 7.68
N LEU A 65 3.11 7.47 7.77
CA LEU A 65 3.70 8.43 6.82
C LEU A 65 5.23 8.33 6.79
N VAL A 66 5.87 8.39 7.95
CA VAL A 66 7.34 8.33 8.07
C VAL A 66 7.88 6.99 7.56
N ALA A 67 7.29 5.88 8.00
CA ALA A 67 7.69 4.54 7.57
C ALA A 67 7.44 4.33 6.07
N GLY A 68 6.32 4.82 5.54
CA GLY A 68 5.99 4.76 4.12
C GLY A 68 6.96 5.56 3.26
N LEU A 69 7.32 6.77 3.69
CA LEU A 69 8.35 7.59 3.02
C LEU A 69 9.69 6.87 2.97
N ALA A 70 10.15 6.35 4.11
CA ALA A 70 11.43 5.64 4.22
C ALA A 70 11.46 4.39 3.33
N LEU A 71 10.46 3.52 3.43
CA LEU A 71 10.39 2.29 2.65
C LEU A 71 10.16 2.56 1.15
N GLY A 72 9.36 3.57 0.81
CA GLY A 72 9.10 3.94 -0.58
C GLY A 72 10.37 4.46 -1.26
N GLY A 73 11.11 5.33 -0.58
CA GLY A 73 12.40 5.83 -1.06
C GLY A 73 13.47 4.74 -1.15
N TRP A 74 13.53 3.85 -0.15
CA TRP A 74 14.47 2.72 -0.16
C TRP A 74 14.13 1.67 -1.22
N SER A 75 12.85 1.40 -1.46
CA SER A 75 12.44 0.50 -2.54
C SER A 75 12.80 1.10 -3.90
N LEU A 76 12.58 2.41 -4.08
CA LEU A 76 12.95 3.13 -5.30
C LEU A 76 14.45 3.09 -5.58
N SER A 77 15.29 3.24 -4.56
CA SER A 77 16.75 3.19 -4.74
C SER A 77 17.26 1.80 -5.19
N ARG A 78 16.44 0.76 -5.03
CA ARG A 78 16.72 -0.61 -5.49
C ARG A 78 16.01 -0.99 -6.79
N THR A 79 15.21 -0.08 -7.36
CA THR A 79 14.52 -0.32 -8.63
C THR A 79 15.49 -0.21 -9.79
N ARG A 80 15.51 -1.22 -10.66
CA ARG A 80 16.29 -1.20 -11.90
C ARG A 80 15.46 -0.58 -13.00
N VAL A 81 16.02 0.39 -13.71
CA VAL A 81 15.34 1.11 -14.79
C VAL A 81 16.06 0.88 -16.09
N PHE A 82 15.32 0.41 -17.09
CA PHE A 82 15.79 0.14 -18.45
C PHE A 82 15.22 1.24 -19.35
N ARG A 83 15.99 2.32 -19.53
CA ARG A 83 15.60 3.47 -20.36
C ARG A 83 15.75 3.19 -21.85
N ASP A 84 16.64 2.27 -22.22
CA ASP A 84 16.98 1.96 -23.61
C ASP A 84 15.95 1.05 -24.29
N ALA A 85 14.98 0.53 -23.53
CA ALA A 85 13.85 -0.20 -24.08
C ALA A 85 12.79 0.80 -24.60
N ASP A 86 12.24 0.54 -25.79
CA ASP A 86 11.04 1.22 -26.29
C ASP A 86 9.84 0.24 -26.27
N PRO A 87 8.82 0.45 -25.43
CA PRO A 87 8.69 1.47 -24.39
C PRO A 87 9.56 1.20 -23.15
N GLY A 88 9.94 2.26 -22.42
CA GLY A 88 10.79 2.17 -21.23
C GLY A 88 10.28 1.16 -20.20
N ARG A 89 11.19 0.44 -19.55
CA ARG A 89 10.83 -0.64 -18.60
C ARG A 89 11.48 -0.42 -17.24
N TYR A 90 10.85 -0.95 -16.20
CA TYR A 90 11.44 -0.97 -14.87
C TYR A 90 11.16 -2.30 -14.19
N GLN A 91 12.08 -2.70 -13.31
CA GLN A 91 11.96 -3.88 -12.47
C GLN A 91 12.03 -3.45 -11.01
N THR A 92 10.95 -3.72 -10.29
CA THR A 92 10.80 -3.35 -8.89
C THR A 92 11.43 -4.43 -8.00
N ASN A 93 11.92 -4.06 -6.81
CA ASN A 93 12.22 -5.05 -5.78
C ASN A 93 10.91 -5.69 -5.27
N PRO A 94 10.65 -6.99 -5.56
CA PRO A 94 9.34 -7.59 -5.32
C PRO A 94 9.05 -7.79 -3.83
N TYR A 95 10.07 -7.89 -2.98
CA TYR A 95 9.90 -8.26 -1.57
C TYR A 95 9.22 -7.16 -0.76
N VAL A 96 9.65 -5.90 -0.92
CA VAL A 96 9.15 -4.77 -0.12
C VAL A 96 7.67 -4.50 -0.43
N GLY A 97 7.36 -4.41 -1.72
CA GLY A 97 5.98 -4.21 -2.18
C GLY A 97 5.06 -5.36 -1.77
N ALA A 98 5.55 -6.60 -1.82
CA ALA A 98 4.78 -7.76 -1.41
C ALA A 98 4.49 -7.76 0.10
N VAL A 99 5.48 -7.46 0.95
CA VAL A 99 5.28 -7.37 2.40
C VAL A 99 4.24 -6.31 2.74
N ILE A 100 4.32 -5.13 2.12
CA ILE A 100 3.37 -4.04 2.39
C ILE A 100 1.96 -4.39 1.94
N ILE A 101 1.81 -5.03 0.77
CA ILE A 101 0.50 -5.55 0.32
C ILE A 101 -0.02 -6.62 1.27
N MET A 102 0.84 -7.53 1.74
CA MET A 102 0.46 -8.60 2.66
C MET A 102 -0.07 -8.03 3.98
N LEU A 103 0.66 -7.09 4.59
CA LEU A 103 0.24 -6.41 5.82
C LEU A 103 -1.10 -5.71 5.63
N PHE A 104 -1.27 -5.01 4.51
CA PHE A 104 -2.51 -4.33 4.19
C PHE A 104 -3.68 -5.29 3.95
N ALA A 105 -3.44 -6.41 3.24
CA ALA A 105 -4.44 -7.44 3.01
C ALA A 105 -4.90 -8.10 4.31
N ILE A 106 -3.97 -8.42 5.21
CA ILE A 106 -4.29 -8.95 6.55
C ILE A 106 -5.16 -7.95 7.30
N ARG A 107 -4.82 -6.65 7.25
CA ARG A 107 -5.61 -5.61 7.91
C ARG A 107 -7.03 -5.50 7.35
N LEU A 108 -7.19 -5.56 6.03
CA LEU A 108 -8.50 -5.54 5.38
C LEU A 108 -9.35 -6.74 5.78
N LEU A 109 -8.74 -7.93 5.85
CA LEU A 109 -9.43 -9.13 6.30
C LEU A 109 -9.86 -9.05 7.75
N TYR A 110 -8.97 -8.56 8.63
CA TYR A 110 -9.33 -8.31 10.03
C TYR A 110 -10.52 -7.35 10.13
N GLY A 111 -10.47 -6.22 9.41
CA GLY A 111 -11.57 -5.26 9.36
C GLY A 111 -12.87 -5.85 8.81
N ALA A 112 -12.80 -6.72 7.79
CA ALA A 112 -13.96 -7.41 7.25
C ALA A 112 -14.57 -8.40 8.27
N THR A 113 -13.74 -9.09 9.06
CA THR A 113 -14.22 -9.97 10.14
C THR A 113 -14.88 -9.22 11.28
N GLU A 114 -14.34 -8.06 11.67
CA GLU A 114 -14.96 -7.16 12.66
C GLU A 114 -16.31 -6.62 12.16
N ALA A 115 -16.35 -6.16 10.90
CA ALA A 115 -17.58 -5.68 10.28
C ALA A 115 -18.66 -6.77 10.22
N ARG A 116 -18.29 -8.02 9.89
CA ARG A 116 -19.21 -9.15 9.90
C ARG A 116 -19.73 -9.48 11.30
N ALA A 117 -18.86 -9.43 12.32
CA ALA A 117 -19.28 -9.67 13.70
C ALA A 117 -20.33 -8.64 14.17
N ARG A 118 -20.23 -7.39 13.70
CA ARG A 118 -21.20 -6.31 14.00
C ARG A 118 -22.56 -6.51 13.37
N LEU A 119 -22.62 -7.06 12.16
CA LEU A 119 -23.91 -7.40 11.53
C LEU A 119 -24.71 -8.41 12.38
N GLY A 120 -24.04 -9.21 13.23
CA GLY A 120 -24.68 -10.10 14.18
C GLY A 120 -24.95 -9.50 15.57
N ASN A 121 -24.39 -8.33 15.91
CA ASN A 121 -24.61 -7.64 17.18
C ASN A 121 -24.42 -6.11 17.03
N PRO A 122 -25.49 -5.34 16.76
CA PRO A 122 -25.42 -3.91 16.48
C PRO A 122 -25.07 -3.03 17.69
N ALA A 123 -25.01 -3.56 18.92
CA ALA A 123 -24.72 -2.81 20.14
C ALA A 123 -23.22 -2.74 20.51
N GLY A 124 -22.31 -3.21 19.65
CA GLY A 124 -20.87 -3.21 19.90
C GLY A 124 -20.18 -1.84 19.76
N PRO A 125 -18.93 -1.67 20.25
CA PRO A 125 -18.20 -0.40 20.23
C PRO A 125 -18.11 0.24 18.84
N VAL A 126 -18.37 1.55 18.82
CA VAL A 126 -18.42 2.38 17.63
C VAL A 126 -17.00 2.60 17.11
N ASP A 127 -16.75 2.05 15.92
CA ASP A 127 -15.66 2.42 14.99
C ASP A 127 -14.21 1.91 15.30
N PRO A 128 -13.69 0.89 14.58
CA PRO A 128 -12.37 0.29 14.81
C PRO A 128 -11.26 1.00 14.02
N LEU A 129 -11.61 1.93 13.12
CA LEU A 129 -10.64 2.81 12.46
C LEU A 129 -10.16 3.86 13.47
N SER A 130 -11.09 4.60 14.08
CA SER A 130 -10.81 5.70 15.01
C SER A 130 -10.14 5.30 16.34
N THR A 131 -10.16 4.01 16.71
CA THR A 131 -9.55 3.53 17.96
C THR A 131 -8.22 2.79 17.79
N SER A 132 -7.82 2.41 16.57
CA SER A 132 -6.64 1.57 16.36
C SER A 132 -5.50 2.30 15.67
N TRP A 133 -4.48 2.72 16.44
CA TRP A 133 -3.26 3.31 15.89
C TRP A 133 -2.54 2.38 14.90
N VAL A 134 -2.65 1.06 15.08
CA VAL A 134 -2.07 0.07 14.16
C VAL A 134 -2.79 0.11 12.82
N ALA A 135 -4.11 0.27 12.82
CA ALA A 135 -4.88 0.43 11.59
C ALA A 135 -4.42 1.68 10.85
N ALA A 136 -4.44 2.84 11.52
CA ALA A 136 -3.99 4.11 10.97
C ALA A 136 -2.56 4.00 10.38
N LEU A 137 -1.63 3.41 11.14
CA LEU A 137 -0.27 3.15 10.68
C LEU A 137 -0.26 2.34 9.38
N LEU A 138 -0.96 1.20 9.32
CA LEU A 138 -0.92 0.33 8.14
C LEU A 138 -1.59 0.97 6.91
N TYR A 139 -2.68 1.73 7.09
CA TYR A 139 -3.32 2.47 6.00
C TYR A 139 -2.38 3.53 5.42
N PHE A 140 -1.80 4.39 6.28
CA PHE A 140 -0.92 5.46 5.84
C PHE A 140 0.45 4.95 5.39
N LEU A 141 0.93 3.84 5.94
CA LEU A 141 2.10 3.12 5.43
C LEU A 141 1.88 2.70 3.97
N PHE A 142 0.75 2.04 3.69
CA PHE A 142 0.40 1.56 2.35
C PHE A 142 0.27 2.73 1.36
N VAL A 143 -0.54 3.73 1.69
CA VAL A 143 -0.79 4.89 0.83
C VAL A 143 0.51 5.64 0.55
N THR A 144 1.27 5.96 1.59
CA THR A 144 2.49 6.77 1.46
C THR A 144 3.58 6.01 0.71
N TYR A 145 3.79 4.74 1.03
CA TYR A 145 4.76 3.89 0.33
C TYR A 145 4.50 3.89 -1.18
N TRP A 146 3.28 3.56 -1.59
CA TRP A 146 2.95 3.44 -3.01
C TRP A 146 2.98 4.79 -3.73
N THR A 147 2.53 5.86 -3.06
CA THR A 147 2.59 7.22 -3.60
C THR A 147 4.02 7.65 -3.87
N VAL A 148 4.90 7.52 -2.88
CA VAL A 148 6.33 7.88 -2.99
C VAL A 148 7.02 7.04 -4.04
N TYR A 149 6.76 5.73 -4.06
CA TYR A 149 7.31 4.82 -5.05
C TYR A 149 6.92 5.23 -6.47
N TYR A 150 5.62 5.44 -6.74
CA TYR A 150 5.12 5.78 -8.08
C TYR A 150 5.60 7.16 -8.55
N ILE A 151 5.59 8.17 -7.69
CA ILE A 151 6.15 9.49 -8.00
C ILE A 151 7.66 9.36 -8.30
N GLY A 152 8.37 8.55 -7.53
CA GLY A 152 9.78 8.24 -7.75
C GLY A 152 10.06 7.61 -9.11
N VAL A 153 9.25 6.64 -9.52
CA VAL A 153 9.34 6.01 -10.85
C VAL A 153 9.14 7.06 -11.93
N ILE A 154 8.08 7.88 -11.86
CA ILE A 154 7.82 8.95 -12.84
C ILE A 154 9.01 9.90 -12.95
N ARG A 155 9.53 10.39 -11.80
CA ARG A 155 10.69 11.29 -11.77
C ARG A 155 11.94 10.65 -12.38
N THR A 156 12.11 9.33 -12.20
CA THR A 156 13.25 8.60 -12.75
C THR A 156 13.18 8.51 -14.28
N PHE A 157 12.00 8.46 -14.88
CA PHE A 157 11.86 8.52 -16.34
C PHE A 157 11.84 9.95 -16.90
N GLN A 158 11.55 10.97 -16.09
CA GLN A 158 11.57 12.38 -16.51
C GLN A 158 12.97 13.01 -16.53
N LYS A 159 13.92 12.52 -15.72
CA LYS A 159 15.29 13.03 -15.71
C LYS A 159 15.95 12.79 -17.09
N PRO A 160 16.34 13.86 -17.83
CA PRO A 160 17.12 13.72 -19.06
C PRO A 160 18.36 12.89 -18.76
N GLY A 161 18.62 11.85 -19.55
CA GLY A 161 19.90 11.14 -19.45
C GLY A 161 21.00 12.11 -19.87
N HIS A 162 21.94 12.41 -18.97
CA HIS A 162 23.28 12.79 -19.43
C HIS A 162 23.82 11.54 -20.12
N ARG A 163 23.94 11.67 -21.45
CA ARG A 163 24.67 10.73 -22.31
C ARG A 163 26.09 10.56 -21.81
#